data_AF-A0A0C7P0Q6-F1
#
_entry.id   AF-A0A0C7P0Q6-F1
#
_cell.length_a   1.000
_cell.length_b   1.000
_cell.length_c   1.000
_cell.angle_alpha   90.00
_cell.angle_beta   90.00
_cell.angle_gamma   90.00
#
_symmetry.space_group_name_H-M   'P 1'
#
loop_
_entity.id
_entity.type
_entity.pdbx_description
1 polymer ?
#
loop_
_entity_poly.entity_id
_entity_poly.type
_entity_poly.pdbx_seq_one_letter_code
_entity_poly.pdbx_strand_id
1 'polypeptide(L)'
;MGLFTGDKITLYLPIKPTKELLEFHLFLWNLVNVNNTKLNKYYSTTNWIPHITLAVEDINKENVGTVVSYLSKKKLKLQIKLESVSVVRRDIGKEIEIENTYGIPRKSKKKSV
;
A
#
# COMPACT_ATOMS: atom_id res chain seq x y z
N MET A 1 1.40 -8.22 11.71
CA MET A 1 0.65 -8.70 10.53
C MET A 1 -0.81 -8.37 10.75
N GLY A 2 -1.58 -8.19 9.68
CA GLY A 2 -3.01 -7.91 9.74
C GLY A 2 -3.79 -8.72 8.69
N LEU A 3 -5.09 -8.86 8.90
CA LEU A 3 -6.01 -9.54 7.99
C LEU A 3 -7.13 -8.58 7.62
N PHE A 4 -7.45 -8.48 6.32
CA PHE A 4 -8.75 -7.99 5.88
C PHE A 4 -9.66 -9.21 5.71
N THR A 5 -10.83 -9.14 6.35
CA THR A 5 -11.85 -10.18 6.32
C THR A 5 -12.90 -9.86 5.26
N GLY A 6 -13.65 -10.88 4.83
CA GLY A 6 -14.63 -10.80 3.76
C GLY A 6 -14.69 -12.13 3.00
N ASP A 7 -15.31 -12.13 1.82
CA ASP A 7 -15.40 -13.33 0.97
C ASP A 7 -14.01 -13.83 0.55
N LYS A 8 -13.06 -12.91 0.38
CA LYS A 8 -11.63 -13.21 0.18
C LYS A 8 -10.82 -12.62 1.32
N ILE A 9 -10.11 -13.48 2.04
CA ILE A 9 -9.19 -13.07 3.11
C ILE A 9 -7.96 -12.45 2.45
N THR A 10 -7.48 -11.32 2.97
CA THR A 10 -6.19 -10.74 2.55
C THR A 10 -5.27 -10.64 3.75
N LEU A 11 -4.09 -11.27 3.66
CA LEU A 11 -3.03 -11.12 4.65
C LEU A 11 -2.06 -10.03 4.22
N TYR A 12 -1.72 -9.15 5.14
CA TYR A 12 -0.84 -8.03 4.87
C TYR A 12 0.10 -7.69 6.02
N LEU A 13 1.15 -6.95 5.69
CA LEU A 13 2.02 -6.29 6.65
C LEU A 13 1.54 -4.84 6.86
N PRO A 14 1.05 -4.46 8.06
CA PRO A 14 0.70 -3.08 8.34
C PRO A 14 1.96 -2.21 8.36
N ILE A 15 1.86 -1.03 7.76
CA ILE A 15 2.92 -0.02 7.82
C ILE A 15 2.49 1.04 8.82
N LYS A 16 3.39 1.43 9.73
CA LYS A 16 3.19 2.62 10.56
C LYS A 16 3.52 3.84 9.71
N PRO A 17 2.53 4.65 9.27
CA PRO A 17 2.83 5.79 8.41
C PRO A 17 3.54 6.88 9.20
N THR A 18 4.41 7.62 8.53
CA THR A 18 4.91 8.90 9.02
C THR A 18 3.94 10.01 8.63
N LYS A 19 4.09 11.19 9.23
CA LYS A 19 3.29 12.36 8.86
C LYS A 19 3.47 12.71 7.38
N GLU A 20 4.70 12.65 6.88
CA GLU A 20 5.03 12.93 5.49
C GLU A 20 4.35 11.97 4.52
N LEU A 21 4.22 10.69 4.89
CA LEU A 21 3.50 9.71 4.07
C LEU A 21 2.00 10.03 4.02
N LEU A 22 1.39 10.42 5.15
CA LEU A 22 -0.02 10.78 5.19
C LEU A 22 -0.30 12.05 4.38
N GLU A 23 0.57 13.06 4.48
CA GLU A 23 0.48 14.28 3.67
C GLU A 23 0.66 14.00 2.18
N PHE A 24 1.59 13.12 1.82
CA PHE A 24 1.79 12.70 0.43
C PHE A 24 0.58 11.94 -0.13
N HIS A 25 -0.03 11.05 0.65
CA HIS A 25 -1.27 10.37 0.27
C HIS A 25 -2.43 11.36 0.09
N LEU A 26 -2.60 12.33 1.00
CA LEU A 26 -3.60 13.39 0.86
C LEU A 26 -3.39 14.21 -0.41
N PHE A 27 -2.14 14.56 -0.73
CA PHE A 27 -1.81 15.25 -1.97
C PHE A 27 -2.22 14.43 -3.20
N LEU A 28 -1.83 13.14 -3.26
CA LEU A 28 -2.19 12.26 -4.37
C LEU A 28 -3.71 12.08 -4.47
N TRP A 29 -4.40 11.87 -3.35
CA TRP A 29 -5.84 11.72 -3.29
C TRP A 29 -6.55 12.93 -3.91
N ASN A 30 -6.15 14.16 -3.52
CA ASN A 30 -6.73 15.38 -4.07
C ASN A 30 -6.37 15.58 -5.55
N LEU A 31 -5.16 15.20 -5.96
CA LEU A 31 -4.71 15.30 -7.35
C LEU A 31 -5.53 14.40 -8.30
N VAL A 32 -5.90 13.19 -7.86
CA VAL A 32 -6.63 12.23 -8.70
C VAL A 32 -8.16 12.34 -8.54
N ASN A 33 -8.64 12.93 -7.45
CA ASN A 33 -10.06 13.17 -7.19
C ASN A 33 -10.58 14.42 -7.94
N VAL A 34 -10.26 14.52 -9.22
CA VAL A 34 -10.80 15.56 -10.11
C VAL A 34 -12.14 15.07 -10.66
N ASN A 35 -13.16 15.94 -10.70
CA ASN A 35 -14.49 15.65 -11.26
C ASN A 35 -15.28 14.50 -10.58
N ASN A 36 -15.09 14.27 -9.27
CA ASN A 36 -15.78 13.19 -8.53
C ASN A 36 -15.63 11.82 -9.22
N THR A 37 -14.42 11.48 -9.65
CA THR A 37 -14.08 10.12 -10.05
C THR A 37 -14.55 9.14 -8.97
N LYS A 38 -15.10 7.99 -9.37
CA LYS A 38 -15.56 6.93 -8.45
C LYS A 38 -14.37 6.22 -7.80
N LEU A 39 -13.56 6.95 -7.05
CA LEU A 39 -12.43 6.43 -6.31
C LEU A 39 -12.92 5.44 -5.25
N ASN A 40 -12.15 4.39 -5.04
CA ASN A 40 -12.46 3.40 -4.03
C ASN A 40 -12.30 4.03 -2.62
N LYS A 41 -13.41 4.06 -1.86
CA LYS A 41 -13.48 4.68 -0.53
C LYS A 41 -12.50 4.08 0.48
N TYR A 42 -12.07 2.83 0.31
CA TYR A 42 -11.06 2.21 1.19
C TYR A 42 -9.70 2.92 1.14
N TYR A 43 -9.43 3.70 0.08
CA TYR A 43 -8.20 4.50 -0.04
C TYR A 43 -8.42 5.98 0.29
N SER A 44 -9.62 6.38 0.70
CA SER A 44 -9.85 7.76 1.18
C SER A 44 -8.99 8.06 2.39
N THR A 45 -8.67 9.34 2.59
CA THR A 45 -7.73 9.81 3.62
C THR A 45 -8.14 9.45 5.05
N THR A 46 -9.42 9.19 5.30
CA THR A 46 -9.96 8.77 6.60
C THR A 46 -10.01 7.24 6.78
N ASN A 47 -9.99 6.48 5.69
CA ASN A 47 -10.15 5.01 5.71
C ASN A 47 -8.87 4.26 5.30
N TRP A 48 -7.87 4.96 4.78
CA TRP A 48 -6.67 4.34 4.24
C TRP A 48 -5.83 3.66 5.33
N ILE A 49 -5.64 2.36 5.15
CA ILE A 49 -4.71 1.55 5.95
C ILE A 49 -3.50 1.26 5.06
N PRO A 50 -2.33 1.90 5.28
CA PRO A 50 -1.14 1.63 4.50
C PRO A 50 -0.62 0.22 4.81
N HIS A 51 -0.54 -0.62 3.78
CA HIS A 51 -0.17 -2.02 3.94
C HIS A 51 0.60 -2.55 2.73
N ILE A 52 1.35 -3.63 2.95
CA ILE A 52 1.93 -4.47 1.90
C ILE A 52 1.19 -5.80 1.92
N THR A 53 0.44 -6.09 0.87
CA THR A 53 -0.23 -7.37 0.70
C THR A 53 0.79 -8.51 0.58
N LEU A 54 0.58 -9.59 1.32
CA LEU A 54 1.42 -10.79 1.30
C LEU A 54 0.73 -11.97 0.60
N ALA A 55 -0.58 -12.12 0.80
CA ALA A 55 -1.37 -13.22 0.23
C ALA A 55 -2.84 -12.79 0.08
N VAL A 56 -3.50 -13.25 -0.99
CA VAL A 56 -4.91 -12.94 -1.31
C VAL A 56 -5.65 -14.15 -1.86
N GLU A 57 -5.07 -14.86 -2.84
CA GLU A 57 -5.78 -15.95 -3.54
C GLU A 57 -5.55 -17.33 -2.91
N ASP A 58 -4.39 -17.51 -2.30
CA ASP A 58 -3.91 -18.74 -1.69
C ASP A 58 -4.18 -18.81 -0.17
N ILE A 59 -4.82 -17.79 0.40
CA ILE A 59 -5.19 -17.74 1.81
C ILE A 59 -6.71 -17.87 2.02
N ASN A 60 -7.11 -18.79 2.89
CA ASN A 60 -8.51 -19.11 3.17
C ASN A 60 -8.71 -19.49 4.66
N LYS A 61 -9.95 -19.82 5.03
CA LYS A 61 -10.31 -20.11 6.43
C LYS A 61 -9.60 -21.36 6.95
N GLU A 62 -9.28 -22.29 6.04
CA GLU A 62 -8.67 -23.57 6.35
C GLU A 62 -7.17 -23.44 6.62
N ASN A 63 -6.48 -22.48 5.97
CA ASN A 63 -5.01 -22.36 6.06
C ASN A 63 -4.50 -21.09 6.77
N VAL A 64 -5.34 -20.09 7.03
CA VAL A 64 -4.92 -18.79 7.58
C VAL A 64 -4.12 -18.92 8.90
N GLY A 65 -4.55 -19.82 9.80
CA GLY A 65 -3.86 -20.05 11.07
C GLY A 65 -2.43 -20.57 10.87
N THR A 66 -2.25 -21.51 9.95
CA THR A 66 -0.94 -22.09 9.61
C THR A 66 -0.02 -21.05 8.99
N VAL A 67 -0.52 -20.25 8.05
CA VAL A 67 0.25 -19.19 7.39
C VAL A 67 0.70 -18.13 8.39
N VAL A 68 -0.21 -17.65 9.25
CA VAL A 68 0.10 -16.66 10.29
C VAL A 68 1.12 -17.22 11.28
N SER A 69 0.97 -18.49 11.69
CA SER A 69 1.92 -19.16 12.58
C SER A 69 3.32 -19.23 11.96
N TYR A 70 3.42 -19.62 10.69
CA TYR A 70 4.69 -19.67 9.95
C TYR A 70 5.37 -18.30 9.89
N LEU A 71 4.62 -17.26 9.52
CA LEU A 71 5.17 -15.91 9.36
C LEU A 71 5.49 -15.23 10.69
N SER A 72 4.79 -15.56 11.79
CA SER A 72 5.06 -14.98 13.12
C SER A 72 6.48 -15.28 13.62
N LYS A 73 7.10 -16.35 13.13
CA LYS A 73 8.49 -16.73 13.44
C LYS A 73 9.52 -15.85 12.71
N LYS A 74 9.12 -15.10 11.68
CA LYS A 74 10.01 -14.22 10.91
C LYS A 74 10.09 -12.85 11.59
N LYS A 75 11.31 -12.37 11.84
CA LYS A 75 11.53 -10.98 12.29
C LYS A 75 11.40 -10.03 11.10
N LEU A 76 10.22 -9.47 10.90
CA LEU A 76 9.95 -8.47 9.87
C LEU A 76 10.07 -7.06 10.46
N LYS A 77 11.31 -6.58 10.63
CA LYS A 77 11.60 -5.18 10.99
C LYS A 77 12.07 -4.44 9.75
N LEU A 78 11.14 -3.82 9.04
CA LEU A 78 11.41 -3.10 7.81
C LEU A 78 11.36 -1.58 8.05
N GLN A 79 12.37 -0.89 7.57
CA GLN A 79 12.32 0.55 7.34
C GLN A 79 12.31 0.76 5.83
N ILE A 80 11.22 1.34 5.32
CA ILE A 80 10.98 1.46 3.89
C ILE A 80 11.10 2.93 3.52
N LYS A 81 11.87 3.19 2.46
CA LYS A 81 11.99 4.51 1.86
C LYS A 81 11.21 4.54 0.56
N LEU A 82 10.37 5.55 0.40
CA LEU A 82 9.68 5.81 -0.86
C LEU A 82 10.60 6.62 -1.78
N GLU A 83 10.86 6.10 -2.97
CA GLU A 83 11.71 6.75 -3.97
C GLU A 83 10.97 7.07 -5.27
N SER A 84 9.84 6.42 -5.53
CA SER A 84 9.03 6.65 -6.72
C SER A 84 7.57 6.30 -6.49
N VAL A 85 6.71 6.79 -7.38
CA VAL A 85 5.30 6.40 -7.53
C VAL A 85 5.07 6.01 -8.97
N SER A 86 4.31 4.95 -9.20
CA SER A 86 3.95 4.49 -10.54
C SER A 86 2.45 4.58 -10.77
N VAL A 87 2.06 5.00 -11.98
CA VAL A 87 0.69 4.82 -12.47
C VAL A 87 0.63 3.44 -13.08
N VAL A 88 -0.34 2.64 -12.63
CA VAL A 88 -0.49 1.24 -13.03
C VAL A 88 -1.91 0.98 -13.51
N ARG A 89 -2.01 0.09 -14.49
CA ARG A 89 -3.28 -0.39 -15.03
C ARG A 89 -3.41 -1.88 -14.77
N ARG A 90 -4.59 -2.30 -14.36
CA ARG A 90 -4.92 -3.72 -14.18
C ARG A 90 -6.27 -4.00 -14.82
N ASP A 91 -6.24 -4.73 -15.93
CA ASP A 91 -7.45 -5.28 -16.54
C ASP A 91 -7.77 -6.65 -15.92
N ILE A 92 -9.05 -7.03 -15.91
CA ILE A 92 -9.48 -8.31 -15.34
C ILE A 92 -8.82 -9.47 -16.09
N GLY A 93 -8.22 -10.40 -15.35
CA GLY A 93 -7.56 -11.58 -15.91
C GLY A 93 -6.18 -11.30 -16.53
N LYS A 94 -5.66 -10.07 -16.42
CA LYS A 94 -4.32 -9.71 -16.88
C LYS A 94 -3.40 -9.35 -15.73
N GLU A 95 -2.11 -9.40 -16.01
CA GLU A 95 -1.07 -8.86 -15.15
C GLU A 95 -1.18 -7.34 -15.03
N ILE A 96 -0.52 -6.78 -14.02
CA ILE A 96 -0.46 -5.33 -13.82
C ILE A 96 0.54 -4.76 -14.82
N GLU A 97 0.12 -3.75 -15.57
CA GLU A 97 0.97 -2.98 -16.47
C GLU A 97 1.37 -1.66 -15.80
N ILE A 98 2.65 -1.29 -15.88
CA ILE A 98 3.15 0.00 -15.39
C ILE A 98 3.12 0.98 -16.56
N GLU A 99 2.29 2.02 -16.48
CA GLU A 99 2.20 3.05 -17.52
C GLU A 99 3.38 4.01 -17.41
N ASN A 100 3.62 4.56 -16.21
CA ASN A 100 4.70 5.50 -15.95
C ASN A 100 5.20 5.37 -14.52
N THR A 101 6.47 5.74 -14.29
CA THR A 101 7.07 5.84 -12.95
C THR A 101 7.69 7.22 -12.77
N TYR A 102 7.34 7.86 -11.65
CA TYR A 102 7.78 9.20 -11.29
C TYR A 102 8.65 9.12 -10.03
N GLY A 103 9.88 9.63 -10.12
CA GLY A 103 10.76 9.72 -8.95
C GLY A 103 10.28 10.78 -7.96
N ILE A 104 10.42 10.49 -6.65
CA ILE A 104 10.16 11.46 -5.59
C ILE A 104 11.44 12.30 -5.40
N PRO A 105 11.40 13.61 -5.67
CA PRO A 105 12.59 14.45 -5.58
C PRO A 105 13.14 14.48 -4.15
N ARG A 106 14.46 14.33 -4.00
CA ARG A 106 15.12 14.49 -2.70
C ARG A 106 15.17 15.97 -2.35
N LYS A 107 14.70 16.35 -1.15
CA LYS A 107 15.02 17.67 -0.60
C LYS A 107 16.55 17.80 -0.56
N SER A 108 17.11 18.77 -1.28
CA SER A 108 18.54 19.07 -1.16
C SER A 108 18.80 19.46 0.29
N LYS A 109 19.86 18.91 0.88
CA LYS A 109 20.34 19.43 2.17
C LYS A 109 20.79 20.86 1.88
N LYS A 110 20.06 21.86 2.38
CA LYS A 110 20.62 23.21 2.48
C LYS A 110 21.93 23.07 3.25
N LYS A 111 23.06 23.37 2.60
CA LYS A 111 24.32 23.55 3.32
C LYS A 111 24.07 24.71 4.27
N SER A 112 24.06 24.43 5.57
CA SER A 112 24.22 25.46 6.58
C SER A 112 25.57 26.10 6.32
N VAL A 113 25.56 27.37 5.92
CA VAL A 113 26.73 28.25 5.95
C VAL A 113 26.81 28.85 7.34
#